data_AF-A0A9E3ZH20-F1
#
_entry.id   AF-A0A9E3ZH20-F1
#
_cell.length_a   1.000
_cell.length_b   1.000
_cell.length_c   1.000
_cell.angle_alpha   90.00
_cell.angle_beta   90.00
_cell.angle_gamma   90.00
#
_symmetry.space_group_name_H-M   'P 1'
#
loop_
_entity.id
_entity.type
_entity.pdbx_description
1 polymer ?
#
loop_
_entity_poly.entity_id
_entity_poly.type
_entity_poly.pdbx_seq_one_letter_code
_entity_poly.pdbx_strand_id
1 'polypeptide(L)'
;MSTAVPSKPQARPKRSIFLPIALVAAVVVISLMNDVYQGLVRVSALQDRIESLQGSVADANKVRLQFDALAKGVALLADSGNANAAMIMGQLKKAGVNVDMKR
;
A
#
# COMPACT_ATOMS: atom_id res chain seq x y z
N MET A 1 -42.19 -39.98 60.79
CA MET A 1 -42.65 -39.43 59.50
C MET A 1 -41.42 -38.91 58.75
N SER A 2 -40.98 -39.61 57.71
CA SER A 2 -39.90 -39.16 56.83
C SER A 2 -40.44 -39.19 55.41
N THR A 3 -40.63 -38.03 54.81
CA THR A 3 -41.13 -37.88 53.44
C THR A 3 -39.94 -37.97 52.49
N ALA A 4 -39.77 -39.14 51.87
CA ALA A 4 -38.84 -39.32 50.78
C ALA A 4 -39.34 -38.53 49.54
N VAL A 5 -38.58 -37.53 49.11
CA VAL A 5 -38.80 -36.81 47.86
C VAL A 5 -38.32 -37.70 46.70
N PRO A 6 -39.16 -38.00 45.69
CA PRO A 6 -38.69 -38.75 44.53
C PRO A 6 -37.79 -37.87 43.67
N SER A 7 -36.52 -38.24 43.55
CA SER A 7 -35.56 -37.62 42.64
C SER A 7 -35.92 -37.97 41.19
N LYS A 8 -36.34 -36.97 40.41
CA LYS A 8 -36.57 -37.11 38.97
C LYS A 8 -35.30 -37.61 38.29
N PRO A 9 -35.37 -38.62 37.40
CA PRO A 9 -34.21 -39.07 36.64
C PRO A 9 -33.76 -37.94 35.71
N GLN A 10 -32.55 -37.43 35.93
CA GLN A 10 -31.89 -36.51 35.02
C GLN A 10 -31.61 -37.25 33.70
N ALA A 11 -32.34 -36.89 32.65
CA ALA A 11 -32.07 -37.39 31.31
C ALA A 11 -30.67 -36.93 30.88
N ARG A 12 -29.75 -37.89 30.69
CA ARG A 12 -28.42 -37.60 30.13
C ARG A 12 -28.60 -37.03 28.73
N PRO A 13 -28.00 -35.88 28.38
CA PRO A 13 -28.11 -35.35 27.02
C PRO A 13 -27.49 -36.37 26.06
N LYS A 14 -28.29 -36.87 25.11
CA LYS A 14 -27.80 -37.68 23.99
C LYS A 14 -26.83 -36.79 23.21
N ARG A 15 -25.52 -37.07 23.35
CA ARG A 15 -24.44 -36.31 22.70
C ARG A 15 -24.54 -36.54 21.18
N SER A 16 -25.19 -35.63 20.48
CA SER A 16 -25.34 -35.67 19.02
C SER A 16 -23.99 -35.34 18.36
N ILE A 17 -23.41 -36.33 17.68
CA ILE A 17 -22.17 -36.20 16.88
C ILE A 17 -22.37 -35.28 15.67
N PHE A 18 -23.61 -35.03 15.26
CA PHE A 18 -23.91 -34.12 14.14
C PHE A 18 -23.65 -32.65 14.47
N LEU A 19 -23.78 -32.24 15.74
CA LEU A 19 -23.55 -30.85 16.15
C LEU A 19 -22.10 -30.38 15.94
N PRO A 20 -21.06 -31.12 16.39
CA PRO A 20 -19.68 -30.71 16.13
C PRO A 20 -19.32 -30.75 14.64
N ILE A 21 -19.88 -31.69 13.86
CA ILE A 21 -19.63 -31.77 12.41
C ILE A 21 -20.22 -30.56 11.69
N ALA A 22 -21.46 -30.16 12.03
CA ALA A 22 -22.09 -28.99 11.45
C ALA A 22 -21.33 -27.69 11.78
N LEU A 23 -20.81 -27.58 12.99
CA LEU A 23 -19.97 -26.45 13.40
C LEU A 23 -18.66 -26.38 12.60
N VAL A 24 -17.97 -27.51 12.42
CA VAL A 24 -16.75 -27.57 11.60
C VAL A 24 -17.04 -27.20 10.15
N ALA A 25 -18.12 -27.73 9.57
CA ALA A 25 -18.53 -27.37 8.21
C ALA A 25 -18.82 -25.86 8.07
N ALA A 26 -19.50 -25.27 9.05
CA ALA A 26 -19.78 -23.83 9.05
C ALA A 26 -18.48 -22.99 9.11
N VAL A 27 -17.53 -23.37 9.96
CA VAL A 27 -16.23 -22.67 10.06
C VAL A 27 -15.45 -22.74 8.74
N VAL A 28 -15.47 -23.89 8.07
CA VAL A 28 -14.81 -24.06 6.75
C VAL A 28 -15.44 -23.14 5.71
N VAL A 29 -16.78 -23.08 5.65
CA VAL A 29 -17.50 -22.20 4.70
C VAL A 29 -17.19 -20.72 4.96
N ILE A 30 -17.22 -20.29 6.22
CA ILE A 30 -16.91 -18.90 6.60
C ILE A 30 -15.46 -18.55 6.23
N SER A 31 -14.52 -19.48 6.46
CA SER A 31 -13.10 -19.27 6.14
C SER A 31 -12.89 -19.13 4.63
N LEU A 32 -13.53 -19.99 3.83
CA LEU A 32 -13.47 -19.91 2.36
C LEU A 32 -14.05 -18.60 1.82
N MET A 33 -15.19 -18.13 2.36
CA MET A 33 -15.74 -16.83 1.96
C MET A 33 -14.79 -15.67 2.29
N ASN A 34 -14.16 -15.73 3.47
CA ASN A 34 -13.21 -14.70 3.89
C ASN A 34 -11.96 -14.67 3.00
N ASP A 35 -11.44 -15.84 2.60
CA ASP A 35 -10.29 -15.93 1.69
C ASP A 35 -10.61 -15.39 0.30
N VAL A 36 -11.79 -15.69 -0.24
CA VAL A 36 -12.25 -15.16 -1.54
C VAL A 36 -12.41 -13.63 -1.47
N TYR A 37 -13.01 -13.12 -0.39
CA TYR A 37 -13.19 -11.67 -0.20
C TYR A 37 -11.85 -10.94 -0.10
N GLN A 38 -10.91 -11.46 0.69
CA GLN A 38 -9.56 -10.89 0.80
C GLN A 38 -8.79 -10.96 -0.52
N GLY A 39 -8.98 -12.01 -1.32
CA GLY A 39 -8.37 -12.13 -2.65
C GLY A 39 -8.83 -11.02 -3.60
N LEU A 40 -10.15 -10.74 -3.63
CA LEU A 40 -10.73 -9.67 -4.45
C LEU A 40 -10.24 -8.28 -4.03
N VAL A 41 -10.19 -8.00 -2.72
CA VAL A 41 -9.71 -6.71 -2.18
C VAL A 41 -8.22 -6.46 -2.47
N ARG A 42 -7.39 -7.52 -2.50
CA ARG A 42 -5.97 -7.38 -2.82
C ARG A 42 -5.75 -6.98 -4.28
N VAL A 43 -6.58 -7.45 -5.21
CA VAL A 43 -6.47 -7.10 -6.63
C VAL A 43 -6.83 -5.63 -6.85
N SER A 44 -7.91 -5.14 -6.25
CA SER A 44 -8.29 -3.72 -6.35
C SER A 44 -7.23 -2.81 -5.72
N ALA A 45 -6.67 -3.19 -4.57
CA ALA A 45 -5.61 -2.42 -3.91
C ALA A 45 -4.30 -2.36 -4.72
N LEU A 46 -4.01 -3.36 -5.55
CA LEU A 46 -2.86 -3.34 -6.46
C LEU A 46 -3.08 -2.35 -7.61
N GLN A 47 -4.31 -2.30 -8.15
CA GLN A 47 -4.65 -1.41 -9.25
C GLN A 47 -4.61 0.06 -8.83
N ASP A 48 -5.15 0.39 -7.65
CA ASP A 48 -5.08 1.74 -7.06
C ASP A 48 -3.63 2.19 -6.81
N ARG A 49 -2.76 1.26 -6.39
CA ARG A 49 -1.33 1.55 -6.18
C ARG A 49 -0.61 1.85 -7.49
N ILE A 50 -0.92 1.12 -8.56
CA ILE A 50 -0.33 1.39 -9.89
C ILE A 50 -0.75 2.77 -10.38
N GLU A 51 -2.01 3.15 -10.22
CA GLU A 51 -2.51 4.47 -10.61
C GLU A 51 -1.85 5.60 -9.79
N SER A 52 -1.69 5.40 -8.48
CA SER A 52 -0.97 6.34 -7.61
C SER A 52 0.50 6.53 -8.00
N LEU A 53 1.15 5.46 -8.48
CA LEU A 53 2.54 5.51 -8.95
C LEU A 53 2.64 6.27 -10.28
N GLN A 54 1.65 6.15 -11.17
CA GLN A 54 1.63 6.90 -12.42
C GLN A 54 1.50 8.42 -12.19
N GLY A 55 0.63 8.84 -11.26
CA GLY A 55 0.52 10.24 -10.85
C GLY A 55 1.84 10.78 -10.29
N SER A 56 2.47 10.04 -9.38
CA SER A 56 3.74 10.44 -8.77
C SER A 56 4.89 10.54 -9.79
N VAL A 57 4.96 9.64 -10.77
CA VAL A 57 5.97 9.69 -11.84
C VAL A 57 5.74 10.88 -12.77
N ALA A 58 4.49 11.20 -13.10
CA ALA A 58 4.15 12.36 -13.93
C ALA A 58 4.54 13.67 -13.23
N ASP A 59 4.25 13.79 -11.93
CA ASP A 59 4.62 14.95 -11.13
C ASP A 59 6.15 15.08 -10.98
N ALA A 60 6.85 13.97 -10.73
CA ALA A 60 8.31 13.94 -10.66
C ALA A 60 8.94 14.38 -12.00
N ASN A 61 8.39 13.92 -13.14
CA ASN A 61 8.83 14.37 -14.46
C ASN A 61 8.59 15.86 -14.67
N LYS A 62 7.45 16.40 -14.23
CA LYS A 62 7.16 17.84 -14.33
C LYS A 62 8.16 18.66 -13.52
N VAL A 63 8.45 18.25 -12.28
CA VAL A 63 9.46 18.92 -11.42
C VAL A 63 10.83 18.85 -12.08
N ARG A 64 11.21 17.70 -12.64
CA ARG A 64 12.48 17.55 -13.36
C ARG A 64 12.58 18.51 -14.55
N LEU A 65 11.54 18.61 -15.37
CA LEU A 65 11.53 19.53 -16.51
C LEU A 65 11.64 21.00 -16.09
N GLN A 66 10.99 21.39 -14.99
CA GLN A 66 11.10 22.74 -14.43
C GLN A 66 12.53 23.01 -13.90
N PHE A 67 13.10 22.03 -13.20
CA PHE A 67 14.47 22.12 -12.72
C PHE A 67 15.47 22.24 -13.88
N ASP A 68 15.33 21.43 -14.94
CA ASP A 68 16.20 21.51 -16.12
C ASP A 68 16.10 22.88 -16.82
N ALA A 69 14.90 23.46 -16.89
CA ALA A 69 14.72 24.81 -17.45
C ALA A 69 15.44 25.88 -16.61
N LEU A 70 15.32 25.81 -15.29
CA LEU A 70 16.03 26.71 -14.37
C LEU A 70 17.55 26.53 -14.46
N ALA A 71 18.01 25.28 -14.45
CA ALA A 71 19.42 24.94 -14.56
C ALA A 71 20.02 25.48 -15.86
N LYS A 72 19.31 25.35 -17.00
CA LYS A 72 19.71 25.98 -18.27
C LYS A 72 19.79 27.50 -18.19
N GLY A 73 18.82 28.14 -17.54
CA GLY A 73 18.84 29.59 -17.31
C GLY A 73 20.06 30.03 -16.50
N VAL A 74 20.35 29.33 -15.40
CA VAL A 74 21.55 29.58 -14.58
C VAL A 74 22.82 29.33 -15.39
N ALA A 75 22.84 28.29 -16.22
CA ALA A 75 24.00 27.95 -17.03
C ALA A 75 24.27 29.03 -18.11
N LEU A 76 23.24 29.55 -18.77
CA LEU A 76 23.36 30.70 -19.68
C LEU A 76 23.84 31.97 -18.97
N LEU A 77 23.40 32.19 -17.73
CA LEU A 77 23.90 33.29 -16.89
C LEU A 77 25.37 33.09 -16.51
N ALA A 78 25.79 31.86 -16.25
CA ALA A 78 27.19 31.55 -15.99
C ALA A 78 28.05 31.82 -17.23
N ASP A 79 27.57 31.41 -18.41
CA ASP A 79 28.23 31.65 -19.70
C ASP A 79 28.30 33.14 -20.07
N SER A 80 27.32 33.94 -19.66
CA SER A 80 27.35 35.40 -19.83
C SER A 80 28.27 36.14 -18.84
N GLY A 81 29.00 35.40 -18.00
CA GLY A 81 30.02 35.93 -17.09
C GLY A 81 29.52 36.21 -15.67
N ASN A 82 28.34 35.75 -15.28
CA ASN A 82 27.84 35.91 -13.92
C ASN A 82 28.54 34.94 -12.94
N ALA A 83 29.38 35.48 -12.08
CA ALA A 83 30.14 34.72 -11.08
C ALA A 83 29.26 33.93 -10.10
N ASN A 84 28.10 34.46 -9.72
CA ASN A 84 27.18 33.77 -8.81
C ASN A 84 26.55 32.55 -9.50
N ALA A 85 26.18 32.68 -10.77
CA ALA A 85 25.64 31.59 -11.55
C ALA A 85 26.68 30.49 -11.79
N ALA A 86 27.92 30.86 -12.07
CA ALA A 86 29.03 29.91 -12.17
C ALA A 86 29.28 29.15 -10.85
N MET A 87 29.18 29.83 -9.71
CA MET A 87 29.28 29.20 -8.39
C MET A 87 28.15 28.18 -8.17
N ILE A 88 26.91 28.53 -8.52
CA ILE A 88 25.75 27.62 -8.42
C ILE A 88 25.97 26.39 -9.32
N MET A 89 26.39 26.56 -10.57
CA MET A 89 26.71 25.46 -11.47
C MET A 89 27.83 24.56 -10.94
N GLY A 90 28.85 25.16 -10.29
CA GLY A 90 29.90 24.42 -9.61
C GLY A 90 29.39 23.57 -8.44
N GLN A 91 28.43 24.08 -7.67
CA GLN A 91 27.78 23.32 -6.59
C GLN A 91 26.88 22.21 -7.13
N LEU A 92 26.11 22.48 -8.19
CA LEU A 92 25.27 21.49 -8.86
C LEU A 92 26.11 20.33 -9.41
N LYS A 93 27.26 20.64 -10.02
CA LYS A 93 28.21 19.62 -10.50
C LYS A 93 28.78 18.77 -9.36
N LYS A 94 29.07 19.37 -8.19
CA LYS A 94 29.49 18.63 -6.98
C LYS A 94 28.39 17.73 -6.43
N ALA A 95 27.12 18.12 -6.59
CA ALA A 95 25.96 17.31 -6.24
C ALA A 95 25.64 16.20 -7.27
N GLY A 96 26.45 16.06 -8.32
CA GLY A 96 26.26 15.06 -9.38
C GLY A 96 25.20 15.44 -10.42
N VAL A 97 24.69 16.67 -10.38
CA VAL A 97 23.72 17.17 -11.37
C VAL A 97 24.49 17.67 -12.59
N ASN A 98 24.40 16.94 -13.69
CA ASN A 98 24.99 17.34 -14.97
C ASN A 98 23.91 18.06 -15.79
N VAL A 99 24.05 19.38 -15.93
CA VAL A 99 23.11 20.19 -16.70
C VAL A 99 23.46 20.05 -18.18
N ASP A 100 22.67 19.28 -18.92
CA ASP A 100 22.86 19.15 -20.35
C ASP A 100 22.26 20.36 -21.08
N MET A 101 23.13 21.16 -21.69
CA MET A 101 22.72 22.31 -22.48
C MET A 101 22.24 21.90 -23.88
N LYS A 102 22.55 20.68 -24.34
CA LYS A 102 22.09 20.18 -25.63
C LYS A 102 20.67 19.60 -25.51
N ARG A 103 19.84 19.91 -26.49
CA ARG A 103 18.70 19.06 -26.85
C ARG A 103 19.17 18.11 -27.95
#